data_AF-A0A2N4XU68-F1
#
_entry.id   AF-A0A2N4XU68-F1
#
_cell.length_a   1.000
_cell.length_b   1.000
_cell.length_c   1.000
_cell.angle_alpha   90.00
_cell.angle_beta   90.00
_cell.angle_gamma   90.00
#
_symmetry.space_group_name_H-M   'P 1'
#
loop_
_entity.id
_entity.type
_entity.pdbx_description
1 polymer ?
#
loop_
_entity_poly.entity_id
_entity_poly.type
_entity_poly.pdbx_seq_one_letter_code
_entity_poly.pdbx_strand_id
1 'polypeptide(L)' 'MPYVSEFTQFMNSWLEQHPEELQEKQKGRALWWDKPQAPAEQQANAESKVAQKAYPYFSQE' A
#
# COMPACT_ATOMS: atom_id res chain seq x y z
N MET A 1 -0.90 -31.00 -6.22
CA MET A 1 -0.71 -29.64 -6.76
C MET A 1 -1.81 -28.75 -6.18
N PRO A 2 -1.53 -27.50 -5.78
CA PRO A 2 -2.56 -26.60 -5.28
C PRO A 2 -3.60 -26.30 -6.37
N TYR A 3 -4.87 -26.23 -6.00
CA TYR A 3 -5.94 -25.83 -6.91
C TYR A 3 -5.75 -24.36 -7.32
N VAL A 4 -5.91 -24.08 -8.62
CA VAL A 4 -5.91 -22.72 -9.18
C VAL A 4 -7.20 -22.56 -9.97
N SER A 5 -7.95 -21.49 -9.72
CA SER A 5 -9.21 -21.22 -10.43
C SER A 5 -8.97 -20.98 -11.92
N GLU A 6 -9.95 -21.38 -12.75
CA GLU A 6 -9.95 -21.15 -14.21
C GLU A 6 -9.69 -19.67 -14.54
N PHE A 7 -10.31 -18.77 -13.78
CA PHE A 7 -10.10 -17.34 -13.94
C PHE A 7 -8.64 -16.92 -13.72
N THR A 8 -7.97 -17.49 -12.73
CA THR A 8 -6.56 -17.18 -12.47
C THR A 8 -5.67 -17.67 -13.62
N GLN A 9 -5.95 -18.86 -14.16
CA GLN A 9 -5.22 -19.40 -15.31
C GLN A 9 -5.43 -18.55 -16.56
N PHE A 10 -6.65 -18.08 -16.80
CA PHE A 10 -6.98 -17.15 -17.88
C PHE A 10 -6.23 -15.83 -17.73
N MET A 11 -6.31 -15.19 -16.56
CA MET A 11 -5.67 -13.90 -16.32
C MET A 11 -4.15 -13.98 -16.48
N ASN A 12 -3.52 -15.07 -16.02
CA ASN A 12 -2.07 -15.28 -16.21
C ASN A 12 -1.73 -15.39 -17.69
N SER A 13 -2.44 -16.24 -18.43
CA SER A 13 -2.22 -16.42 -19.88
C SER A 13 -2.44 -15.12 -20.66
N TRP A 14 -3.42 -14.31 -20.26
CA TRP A 14 -3.70 -13.02 -20.90
C TRP A 14 -2.61 -11.98 -20.60
N LEU A 15 -2.15 -11.88 -19.35
CA LEU A 15 -1.07 -10.96 -18.97
C LEU A 15 0.27 -11.31 -19.62
N GLU A 16 0.53 -12.59 -19.90
CA GLU A 16 1.70 -13.01 -20.69
C GLU A 16 1.64 -12.50 -22.14
N GLN A 17 0.44 -12.42 -22.72
CA GLN A 17 0.22 -11.90 -24.07
C GLN A 17 0.18 -10.36 -24.13
N HIS A 18 -0.13 -9.71 -23.01
CA HIS A 18 -0.34 -8.26 -22.91
C HIS A 18 0.59 -7.59 -21.86
N PRO A 19 1.91 -7.55 -22.11
CA PRO A 19 2.86 -6.94 -21.18
C PRO A 19 2.67 -5.41 -21.01
N GLU A 20 2.00 -4.73 -21.94
CA GLU A 20 1.64 -3.31 -21.86
C GLU A 20 0.72 -3.02 -20.66
N GLU A 21 -0.18 -3.94 -20.34
CA GLU A 21 -1.15 -3.80 -19.25
C GLU A 21 -0.48 -3.87 -17.87
N LEU A 22 0.67 -4.55 -17.77
CA LEU A 22 1.51 -4.51 -16.57
C LEU A 22 2.06 -3.10 -16.33
N GLN A 23 2.39 -2.35 -17.38
CA GLN A 23 2.84 -0.97 -17.24
C GLN A 23 1.69 -0.06 -16.84
N GLU A 24 0.53 -0.20 -17.48
CA GLU A 24 -0.66 0.59 -17.12
C GLU A 24 -1.12 0.33 -15.69
N LYS A 25 -1.06 -0.93 -15.22
CA LYS A 25 -1.30 -1.29 -13.82
C LYS A 25 -0.35 -0.56 -12.86
N GLN A 26 0.94 -0.47 -13.21
CA GLN A 26 1.92 0.26 -12.40
C GLN A 26 1.63 1.76 -12.40
N LYS A 27 1.31 2.35 -13.54
CA LYS A 27 0.93 3.77 -13.65
C LYS A 27 -0.34 4.07 -12.85
N GLY A 28 -1.37 3.23 -12.95
CA GLY A 28 -2.61 3.37 -12.19
C GLY A 28 -2.39 3.26 -10.68
N ARG A 29 -1.53 2.34 -10.24
CA ARG A 29 -1.11 2.25 -8.83
C ARG A 29 -0.38 3.53 -8.39
N ALA A 30 0.54 4.03 -9.23
CA ALA A 30 1.31 5.22 -8.90
C ALA A 30 0.45 6.49 -8.79
N LEU A 31 -0.65 6.58 -9.55
CA LEU A 31 -1.54 7.74 -9.56
C LEU A 31 -2.17 8.02 -8.18
N TRP A 32 -2.61 6.98 -7.48
CA TRP A 32 -3.41 7.14 -6.26
C TRP A 32 -2.81 6.48 -5.01
N TRP A 33 -1.97 5.45 -5.18
CA TRP A 33 -1.42 4.69 -4.04
C TRP A 33 0.04 5.03 -3.74
N ASP A 34 0.89 5.23 -4.74
CA ASP A 34 2.30 5.58 -4.50
C ASP A 34 2.48 7.08 -4.28
N LYS A 35 2.27 7.51 -3.04
CA LYS A 35 2.61 8.87 -2.62
C LYS A 35 4.12 8.98 -2.38
N PRO A 36 4.79 10.02 -2.90
CA PRO A 36 6.20 10.26 -2.63
C PRO A 36 6.40 10.42 -1.12
N GLN A 37 7.39 9.71 -0.59
CA GLN A 37 7.77 9.84 0.81
C GLN A 37 8.82 10.94 0.93
N ALA A 38 8.67 11.80 1.94
CA ALA A 38 9.68 12.80 2.30
C ALA A 38 10.43 12.32 3.56
N PRO A 39 11.63 11.71 3.43
CA PRO A 39 12.33 11.12 4.57
C PRO A 39 12.65 12.13 5.68
N ALA A 40 12.96 13.37 5.31
CA ALA A 40 13.18 14.46 6.25
C ALA A 40 11.92 14.77 7.08
N GLU A 41 10.74 14.79 6.46
CA GLU A 41 9.48 15.00 7.16
C GLU A 41 9.11 13.80 8.04
N GLN A 42 9.38 12.58 7.57
CA GLN A 42 9.20 11.37 8.39
C GLN A 42 10.06 11.42 9.65
N GLN A 43 11.32 11.85 9.52
CA GLN A 43 12.23 12.00 10.64
C GLN A 43 11.75 13.10 11.60
N ALA A 44 11.39 14.28 11.10
CA ALA A 44 10.84 15.36 11.93
C ALA A 44 9.54 14.93 12.66
N ASN A 45 8.67 14.17 11.99
CA ASN A 45 7.46 13.61 12.60
C ASN A 45 7.77 12.56 13.67
N ALA A 46 8.84 11.79 13.52
CA ALA A 46 9.28 10.83 14.52
C ALA A 46 9.86 11.54 15.76
N GLU A 47 10.67 12.58 15.55
CA GLU A 47 11.29 13.39 16.60
C GLU A 47 10.26 14.22 17.39
N SER A 48 9.18 14.67 16.74
CA SER A 48 8.10 15.43 17.37
C SER A 48 7.07 14.57 18.13
N LYS A 49 7.22 13.24 18.17
CA LYS A 49 6.28 12.37 18.90
C LYS A 49 6.31 12.65 20.41
N VAL A 50 5.13 12.96 20.95
CA VAL A 50 4.92 13.10 22.41
C VAL A 50 4.21 11.85 22.93
N ALA A 51 4.67 11.33 24.08
CA ALA A 51 4.04 10.19 24.74
C ALA A 51 2.57 10.50 25.09
N GLN A 52 1.66 9.69 24.56
CA GLN A 52 0.23 9.79 24.84
C GLN A 52 -0.12 8.94 26.07
N LYS A 53 -1.05 9.42 26.89
CA LYS A 53 -1.60 8.63 28.01
C LYS A 53 -2.32 7.39 27.46
N ALA A 54 -2.25 6.26 28.17
CA ALA A 54 -2.91 5.01 27.76
C ALA A 54 -4.43 5.17 27.59
N TYR A 55 -5.04 6.05 28.39
CA TYR A 55 -6.45 6.42 28.27
C TYR A 55 -6.57 7.94 28.23
N PRO A 56 -6.49 8.57 27.03
CA PRO A 56 -6.53 10.03 26.88
C PRO A 56 -7.81 10.69 27.42
N TYR A 57 -8.91 9.92 27.45
CA TYR A 57 -10.23 10.38 27.89
C TYR A 57 -10.65 9.88 29.27
N PHE A 58 -9.80 9.11 29.96
CA PHE A 58 -10.13 8.63 31.30
C PHE A 58 -9.77 9.72 32.32
N SER A 59 -10.78 10.49 32.74
CA SER A 59 -10.70 11.33 33.93
C SER A 59 -10.91 10.44 35.15
N GLN A 60 -9.85 10.27 35.94
CA GLN A 60 -9.94 9.64 37.25
C GLN A 60 -10.52 10.70 38.21
N GLU A 61 -11.82 10.61 38.49
CA GLU A 61 -12.44 11.32 39.63
C GLU A 61 -12.00 10.69 40.96
#